data_AF-A0A1Y6CY28-F1
#
_entry.id   AF-A0A1Y6CY28-F1
#
_cell.length_a   1.000
_cell.length_b   1.000
_cell.length_c   1.000
_cell.angle_alpha   90.00
_cell.angle_beta   90.00
_cell.angle_gamma   90.00
#
_symmetry.space_group_name_H-M   'P 1'
#
loop_
_entity.id
_entity.type
_entity.pdbx_description
1 polymer ?
#
loop_
_entity_poly.entity_id
_entity_poly.type
_entity_poly.pdbx_seq_one_letter_code
_entity_poly.pdbx_strand_id
1 'polypeptide(L)'
;MIQQISIAAASVLVREKSPVILDVRDAAAYNDARIPGAIPVTLSTLQSTVKKFRRDMPLLIYCYRGNNSLDCARLLENRGFSEVYSLEGGFYAWQTAGQAIERPPRGPAVVKLNPVAEWLLEQGGDPGDANHPLPCGTPPLIKACQRGLADIVRGLVEAGADLRRADAYGNDALWAACYSDDVKTIAVLLEAGIDINRRNPAGATGLIYAASAGKTAAVAYLLEAGADAQIKTDDDFTALDLAANLDILNLLRRGRRRLAGVERGGVNRCTPGFSPPPGV
;
A
#
# COMPACT_ATOMS: atom_id res chain seq x y z
N MET A 1 -22.17 -25.46 16.42
CA MET A 1 -23.63 -25.64 16.31
C MET A 1 -24.04 -24.98 15.00
N ILE A 2 -24.40 -25.76 13.98
CA ILE A 2 -24.83 -25.19 12.69
C ILE A 2 -26.11 -24.40 12.90
N GLN A 3 -26.07 -23.12 12.52
CA GLN A 3 -27.24 -22.27 12.53
C GLN A 3 -27.63 -22.01 11.07
N GLN A 4 -28.68 -22.70 10.62
CA GLN A 4 -29.39 -22.26 9.44
C GLN A 4 -30.09 -20.95 9.81
N ILE A 5 -29.75 -19.88 9.10
CA ILE A 5 -30.23 -18.54 9.42
C ILE A 5 -31.08 -17.99 8.28
N SER A 6 -32.15 -17.30 8.66
CA SER A 6 -32.99 -16.56 7.72
C SER A 6 -32.22 -15.39 7.12
N ILE A 7 -32.72 -14.84 6.02
CA ILE A 7 -32.08 -13.70 5.34
C ILE A 7 -31.95 -12.50 6.28
N ALA A 8 -32.97 -12.23 7.11
CA ALA A 8 -32.92 -11.15 8.08
C ALA A 8 -31.79 -11.34 9.10
N ALA A 9 -31.62 -12.57 9.61
CA ALA A 9 -30.53 -12.91 10.52
C ALA A 9 -29.16 -12.88 9.82
N ALA A 10 -29.09 -13.27 8.54
CA ALA A 10 -27.87 -13.15 7.74
C ALA A 10 -27.45 -11.69 7.52
N SER A 11 -28.39 -10.79 7.26
CA SER A 11 -28.11 -9.35 7.15
C SER A 11 -27.57 -8.77 8.46
N VAL A 12 -28.11 -9.19 9.61
CA VAL A 12 -27.60 -8.81 10.94
C VAL A 12 -26.19 -9.38 11.18
N LEU A 13 -25.98 -10.66 10.85
CA LEU A 13 -24.67 -11.31 10.97
C LEU A 13 -23.59 -10.60 10.12
N VAL A 14 -23.93 -10.25 8.88
CA VAL A 14 -23.03 -9.52 7.98
C VAL A 14 -22.64 -8.17 8.57
N ARG A 15 -23.58 -7.48 9.21
CA ARG A 15 -23.36 -6.17 9.85
C ARG A 15 -22.54 -6.26 11.14
N GLU A 16 -22.77 -7.28 11.97
CA GLU A 16 -22.24 -7.32 13.34
C GLU A 16 -20.97 -8.14 13.49
N LYS A 17 -20.80 -9.19 12.68
CA LYS A 17 -19.71 -10.16 12.82
C LYS A 17 -18.78 -10.25 11.61
N SER A 18 -19.10 -9.55 10.51
CA SER A 18 -18.32 -9.56 9.26
C SER A 18 -17.84 -10.96 8.84
N PRO A 19 -18.76 -11.90 8.60
CA PRO A 19 -18.43 -13.27 8.29
C PRO A 19 -17.76 -13.38 6.92
N VAL A 20 -16.91 -14.38 6.74
CA VAL A 20 -16.46 -14.74 5.39
C VAL A 20 -17.57 -15.47 4.66
N ILE A 21 -17.96 -14.90 3.52
CA ILE A 21 -19.05 -15.39 2.70
C ILE A 21 -18.48 -16.36 1.67
N LEU A 22 -18.95 -17.62 1.71
CA LEU A 22 -18.56 -18.67 0.78
C LEU A 22 -19.70 -18.96 -0.19
N ASP A 23 -19.41 -18.77 -1.48
CA ASP A 23 -20.29 -19.11 -2.58
C ASP A 23 -19.98 -20.52 -3.06
N VAL A 24 -20.84 -21.48 -2.69
CA VAL A 24 -20.70 -22.90 -3.08
C VAL A 24 -21.58 -23.30 -4.27
N ARG A 25 -21.89 -22.35 -5.16
CA ARG A 25 -22.57 -22.63 -6.43
C ARG A 25 -21.64 -23.33 -7.44
N ASP A 26 -22.23 -24.06 -8.37
CA ASP A 26 -21.49 -24.80 -9.41
C ASP A 26 -20.79 -23.83 -10.39
N ALA A 27 -19.68 -24.24 -11.00
CA ALA A 27 -18.84 -23.37 -11.83
C ALA A 27 -19.52 -22.84 -13.09
N ALA A 28 -20.61 -23.47 -13.56
CA ALA A 28 -21.42 -22.97 -14.67
C ALA A 28 -22.30 -21.74 -14.28
N ALA A 29 -22.37 -21.41 -12.99
CA ALA A 29 -23.25 -20.38 -12.41
C ALA A 29 -22.71 -18.94 -12.45
N TYR A 30 -21.46 -18.74 -12.87
CA TYR A 30 -20.76 -17.47 -12.62
C TYR A 30 -21.27 -16.26 -13.42
N ASN A 31 -22.31 -16.43 -14.25
CA ASN A 31 -22.96 -15.34 -15.01
C ASN A 31 -24.00 -14.55 -14.19
N ASP A 32 -24.51 -15.10 -13.08
CA ASP A 32 -25.41 -14.38 -12.19
C ASP A 32 -24.63 -13.54 -11.16
N ALA A 33 -25.17 -12.36 -10.82
CA ALA A 33 -24.63 -11.49 -9.77
C ALA A 33 -24.34 -12.30 -8.48
N ARG A 34 -23.27 -11.96 -7.75
CA ARG A 34 -22.92 -12.63 -6.49
C ARG A 34 -23.39 -11.81 -5.30
N ILE A 35 -23.46 -12.43 -4.12
CA ILE A 35 -23.49 -11.64 -2.89
C ILE A 35 -22.16 -10.87 -2.83
N PRO A 36 -22.17 -9.53 -2.65
CA PRO A 36 -20.92 -8.76 -2.59
C PRO A 36 -19.98 -9.29 -1.51
N GLY A 37 -18.70 -9.49 -1.86
CA GLY A 37 -17.69 -10.05 -0.94
C GLY A 37 -17.66 -11.58 -0.83
N ALA A 38 -18.47 -12.30 -1.61
CA ALA A 38 -18.46 -13.76 -1.60
C ALA A 38 -17.28 -14.38 -2.36
N ILE A 39 -16.60 -15.34 -1.73
CA ILE A 39 -15.50 -16.11 -2.31
C ILE A 39 -16.09 -17.34 -3.02
N PRO A 40 -15.86 -17.52 -4.34
CA PRO A 40 -16.32 -18.69 -5.07
C PRO A 40 -15.52 -19.92 -4.67
N VAL A 41 -16.21 -20.99 -4.30
CA VAL A 41 -15.61 -22.21 -3.81
C VAL A 41 -16.37 -23.42 -4.31
N THR A 42 -15.69 -24.33 -4.98
CA THR A 42 -16.27 -25.62 -5.38
C THR A 42 -16.13 -26.62 -4.22
N LEU A 43 -16.98 -27.63 -4.14
CA LEU A 43 -16.89 -28.68 -3.10
C LEU A 43 -15.49 -29.33 -3.03
N SER A 44 -14.83 -29.49 -4.18
CA SER A 44 -13.45 -30.02 -4.27
C SER A 44 -12.40 -29.07 -3.69
N THR A 45 -12.59 -27.75 -3.81
CA THR A 45 -11.64 -26.71 -3.36
C THR A 45 -11.98 -26.13 -1.98
N LEU A 46 -13.16 -26.42 -1.44
CA LEU A 46 -13.60 -25.96 -0.12
C LEU A 46 -12.58 -26.28 0.97
N GLN A 47 -12.00 -27.46 0.93
CA GLN A 47 -11.05 -27.89 1.95
C GLN A 47 -9.71 -27.13 1.90
N SER A 48 -9.22 -26.80 0.71
CA SER A 48 -7.96 -26.06 0.57
C SER A 48 -8.14 -24.57 0.86
N THR A 49 -9.28 -24.00 0.45
CA THR A 49 -9.61 -22.59 0.69
C THR A 49 -9.83 -22.34 2.19
N VAL A 50 -10.57 -23.21 2.87
CA VAL A 50 -10.93 -22.99 4.27
C VAL A 50 -9.75 -23.21 5.24
N LYS A 51 -8.70 -23.95 4.84
CA LYS A 51 -7.44 -24.04 5.60
C LYS A 51 -6.72 -22.70 5.78
N LYS A 52 -7.00 -21.71 4.92
CA LYS A 52 -6.39 -20.38 4.99
C LYS A 52 -7.02 -19.50 6.07
N PHE A 53 -8.20 -19.87 6.57
CA PHE A 53 -8.94 -19.08 7.55
C PHE A 53 -8.78 -19.62 8.97
N ARG A 54 -8.86 -18.72 9.96
CA ARG A 54 -8.87 -19.10 11.37
C ARG A 54 -10.19 -19.78 11.73
N ARG A 55 -10.14 -20.78 12.62
CA ARG A 55 -11.28 -21.66 12.96
C ARG A 55 -12.35 -21.00 13.84
N ASP A 56 -12.00 -19.89 14.48
CA ASP A 56 -12.84 -19.05 15.33
C ASP A 56 -13.66 -18.03 14.54
N MET A 57 -13.43 -17.89 13.24
CA MET A 57 -14.05 -16.87 12.41
C MET A 57 -15.45 -17.29 11.93
N PRO A 58 -16.44 -16.38 11.91
CA PRO A 58 -17.78 -16.67 11.44
C PRO A 58 -17.79 -16.88 9.92
N LEU A 59 -18.38 -18.00 9.48
CA LEU A 59 -18.50 -18.37 8.08
C LEU A 59 -19.97 -18.37 7.65
N LEU A 60 -20.29 -17.67 6.57
CA LEU A 60 -21.62 -17.69 5.96
C LEU A 60 -21.56 -18.42 4.63
N ILE A 61 -22.28 -19.54 4.51
CA ILE A 61 -22.30 -20.36 3.32
C ILE A 61 -23.67 -20.25 2.65
N TYR A 62 -23.68 -19.99 1.35
CA TYR A 62 -24.90 -20.02 0.57
C TYR A 62 -24.73 -20.84 -0.71
N CYS A 63 -25.83 -21.48 -1.13
CA CYS A 63 -25.96 -22.13 -2.43
C CYS A 63 -27.26 -21.68 -3.09
N TYR A 64 -27.66 -22.25 -4.23
CA TYR A 64 -28.85 -21.81 -4.95
C TYR A 64 -30.15 -21.86 -4.13
N ARG A 65 -30.45 -23.00 -3.48
CA ARG A 65 -31.69 -23.23 -2.69
C ARG A 65 -31.45 -23.57 -1.22
N GLY A 66 -30.21 -23.45 -0.74
CA GLY A 66 -29.82 -23.81 0.63
C GLY A 66 -29.40 -25.27 0.84
N ASN A 67 -29.82 -26.23 0.01
CA ASN A 67 -29.57 -27.68 0.24
C ASN A 67 -28.07 -28.03 0.37
N ASN A 68 -27.24 -27.67 -0.61
CA ASN A 68 -25.81 -27.97 -0.56
C ASN A 68 -25.05 -27.14 0.50
N SER A 69 -25.62 -26.03 0.98
CA SER A 69 -24.95 -25.16 1.95
C SER A 69 -24.95 -25.75 3.35
N LEU A 70 -25.96 -26.57 3.68
CA LEU A 70 -26.03 -27.27 4.96
C LEU A 70 -24.98 -28.39 5.05
N ASP A 71 -24.79 -29.16 3.98
CA ASP A 71 -23.79 -30.21 3.93
C ASP A 71 -22.36 -29.65 3.97
N CYS A 72 -22.12 -28.51 3.30
CA CYS A 72 -20.88 -27.77 3.44
C CYS A 72 -20.66 -27.29 4.88
N ALA A 73 -21.71 -26.76 5.52
CA ALA A 73 -21.62 -26.29 6.90
C ALA A 73 -21.29 -27.43 7.88
N ARG A 74 -21.90 -28.61 7.71
CA ARG A 74 -21.58 -29.83 8.47
C ARG A 74 -20.14 -30.27 8.29
N LEU A 75 -19.64 -30.22 7.05
CA LEU A 75 -18.26 -30.59 6.76
C LEU A 75 -17.25 -29.67 7.46
N LEU A 76 -17.55 -28.38 7.56
CA LEU A 76 -16.70 -27.41 8.26
C LEU A 76 -16.80 -27.54 9.79
N GLU A 77 -18.00 -27.75 10.34
CA GLU A 77 -18.18 -27.98 11.78
C GLU A 77 -17.39 -29.22 12.25
N ASN A 78 -17.50 -30.35 11.53
CA ASN A 78 -16.75 -31.57 11.82
C ASN A 78 -15.21 -31.39 11.77
N ARG A 79 -14.73 -30.29 11.18
CA ARG A 79 -13.31 -29.94 11.07
C ARG A 79 -12.85 -28.92 12.12
N GLY A 80 -13.76 -28.51 13.03
CA GLY A 80 -13.47 -27.66 14.18
C GLY A 80 -13.75 -26.18 13.99
N PHE A 81 -14.58 -25.79 13.01
CA PHE A 81 -15.08 -24.42 12.91
C PHE A 81 -16.24 -24.20 13.88
N SER A 82 -16.14 -23.18 14.74
CA SER A 82 -17.10 -22.95 15.82
C SER A 82 -18.36 -22.19 15.36
N GLU A 83 -18.21 -21.29 14.40
CA GLU A 83 -19.27 -20.38 13.94
C GLU A 83 -19.53 -20.56 12.43
N VAL A 84 -20.39 -21.53 12.07
CA VAL A 84 -20.74 -21.81 10.68
C VAL A 84 -22.25 -21.63 10.47
N TYR A 85 -22.59 -20.77 9.52
CA TYR A 85 -23.94 -20.35 9.21
C TYR A 85 -24.31 -20.75 7.78
N SER A 86 -25.52 -21.29 7.61
CA SER A 86 -26.07 -21.63 6.30
C SER A 86 -27.23 -20.69 5.99
N LEU A 87 -27.22 -20.07 4.81
CA LEU A 87 -28.27 -19.16 4.38
C LEU A 87 -29.51 -19.93 3.91
N GLU A 88 -30.62 -19.76 4.63
CA GLU A 88 -31.91 -20.34 4.28
C GLU A 88 -32.43 -19.81 2.95
N GLY A 89 -32.88 -20.71 2.07
CA GLY A 89 -33.37 -20.36 0.73
C GLY A 89 -32.28 -19.89 -0.26
N GLY A 90 -31.04 -19.72 0.22
CA GLY A 90 -29.87 -19.51 -0.62
C GLY A 90 -29.87 -18.18 -1.40
N PHE A 91 -29.24 -18.21 -2.57
CA PHE A 91 -29.06 -17.03 -3.42
C PHE A 91 -30.38 -16.45 -3.93
N TYR A 92 -31.35 -17.29 -4.32
CA TYR A 92 -32.63 -16.81 -4.82
C TYR A 92 -33.41 -16.08 -3.75
N ALA A 93 -33.44 -16.62 -2.53
CA ALA A 93 -34.14 -15.99 -1.43
C ALA A 93 -33.49 -14.64 -1.09
N TRP A 94 -32.15 -14.55 -1.12
CA TRP A 94 -31.41 -13.28 -0.99
C TRP A 94 -31.80 -12.25 -2.06
N GLN A 95 -31.88 -12.66 -3.34
CA GLN A 95 -32.30 -11.77 -4.43
C GLN A 95 -33.76 -11.30 -4.30
N THR A 96 -34.67 -12.20 -3.94
CA THR A 96 -36.10 -11.89 -3.78
C THR A 96 -36.33 -10.98 -2.58
N ALA A 97 -35.63 -11.22 -1.46
CA ALA A 97 -35.70 -10.35 -0.29
C ALA A 97 -35.07 -8.96 -0.53
N GLY A 98 -34.10 -8.85 -1.44
CA GLY A 98 -33.53 -7.57 -1.86
C GLY A 98 -34.51 -6.59 -2.55
N GLN A 99 -35.74 -7.04 -2.90
CA GLN A 99 -36.81 -6.16 -3.39
C GLN A 99 -37.76 -5.66 -2.27
N ALA A 100 -37.81 -6.33 -1.12
CA ALA A 100 -38.72 -5.99 0.00
C ALA A 100 -37.99 -5.48 1.25
N ILE A 101 -36.70 -5.75 1.36
CA ILE A 101 -35.80 -5.07 2.31
C ILE A 101 -35.46 -3.74 1.64
N GLU A 102 -35.85 -2.63 2.26
CA GLU A 102 -35.45 -1.28 1.86
C GLU A 102 -34.02 -1.32 1.35
N ARG A 103 -33.85 -0.81 0.11
CA ARG A 103 -32.53 -0.65 -0.51
C ARG A 103 -31.55 -0.23 0.59
N PRO A 104 -30.54 -1.05 0.94
CA PRO A 104 -29.52 -0.59 1.86
C PRO A 104 -28.99 0.73 1.29
N PRO A 105 -28.77 1.75 2.12
CA PRO A 105 -28.25 3.03 1.65
C PRO A 105 -27.05 2.75 0.75
N ARG A 106 -27.03 3.39 -0.42
CA ARG A 106 -25.95 3.28 -1.40
C ARG A 106 -24.60 3.25 -0.69
N GLY A 107 -23.84 2.19 -0.95
CA GLY A 107 -22.47 1.99 -0.48
C GLY A 107 -22.38 0.83 0.51
N PRO A 108 -21.20 0.20 0.64
CA PRO A 108 -20.95 -0.67 1.78
C PRO A 108 -21.31 0.09 3.07
N ALA A 109 -21.60 -0.62 4.16
CA ALA A 109 -21.46 -0.04 5.48
C ALA A 109 -20.17 0.79 5.45
N VAL A 110 -20.21 2.04 5.95
CA VAL A 110 -18.97 2.75 6.25
C VAL A 110 -18.35 2.01 7.44
N VAL A 111 -17.83 0.79 7.18
CA VAL A 111 -16.47 0.50 7.57
C VAL A 111 -15.75 1.74 7.09
N LYS A 112 -15.24 2.56 8.01
CA LYS A 112 -14.18 3.47 7.63
C LYS A 112 -13.08 2.56 7.12
N LEU A 113 -13.13 2.19 5.85
CA LEU A 113 -12.00 1.60 5.16
C LEU A 113 -10.92 2.66 5.34
N ASN A 114 -9.74 2.22 5.75
CA ASN A 114 -8.60 3.12 5.78
C ASN A 114 -8.57 3.81 4.40
N PRO A 115 -8.40 5.15 4.30
CA PRO A 115 -8.29 5.85 3.03
C PRO A 115 -7.37 5.15 2.02
N VAL A 116 -6.35 4.44 2.50
CA VAL A 116 -5.49 3.55 1.73
C VAL A 116 -6.23 2.42 1.03
N ALA A 117 -7.09 1.69 1.75
CA ALA A 117 -7.84 0.56 1.21
C ALA A 117 -8.89 1.02 0.17
N GLU A 118 -9.54 2.16 0.40
CA GLU A 118 -10.43 2.77 -0.60
C GLU A 118 -9.66 3.13 -1.87
N TRP A 119 -8.52 3.81 -1.70
CA TRP A 119 -7.66 4.19 -2.82
C TRP A 119 -7.12 2.98 -3.58
N LEU A 120 -6.70 1.92 -2.89
CA LEU A 120 -6.23 0.68 -3.52
C LEU A 120 -7.32 0.02 -4.36
N LEU A 121 -8.55 -0.06 -3.84
CA LEU A 121 -9.70 -0.59 -4.58
C LEU A 121 -10.02 0.26 -5.82
N GLU A 122 -9.96 1.58 -5.71
CA GLU A 122 -10.13 2.48 -6.86
C GLU A 122 -9.06 2.27 -7.95
N GLN A 123 -7.84 1.93 -7.55
CA GLN A 123 -6.76 1.59 -8.50
C GLN A 123 -6.82 0.13 -9.00
N GLY A 124 -7.76 -0.68 -8.50
CA GLY A 124 -7.88 -2.10 -8.83
C GLY A 124 -6.82 -3.00 -8.19
N GLY A 125 -6.23 -2.55 -7.08
CA GLY A 125 -5.27 -3.30 -6.26
C GLY A 125 -5.94 -4.12 -5.15
N ASP A 126 -5.14 -4.95 -4.49
CA ASP A 126 -5.57 -5.73 -3.32
C ASP A 126 -5.51 -4.85 -2.05
N PRO A 127 -6.63 -4.57 -1.36
CA PRO A 127 -6.62 -3.79 -0.12
C PRO A 127 -5.94 -4.52 1.06
N GLY A 128 -5.70 -5.83 0.96
CA GLY A 128 -5.05 -6.65 1.99
C GLY A 128 -3.53 -6.73 1.85
N ASP A 129 -2.95 -6.25 0.74
CA ASP A 129 -1.51 -6.31 0.49
C ASP A 129 -1.01 -4.99 -0.14
N ALA A 130 -0.36 -4.17 0.68
CA ALA A 130 0.23 -2.89 0.27
C ALA A 130 1.35 -3.03 -0.79
N ASN A 131 1.85 -4.25 -1.00
CA ASN A 131 2.92 -4.57 -1.96
C ASN A 131 2.40 -5.24 -3.24
N HIS A 132 1.14 -5.67 -3.27
CA HIS A 132 0.59 -6.28 -4.48
C HIS A 132 0.62 -5.25 -5.62
N PRO A 133 1.29 -5.54 -6.75
CA PRO A 133 1.37 -4.60 -7.85
C PRO A 133 -0.04 -4.28 -8.37
N LEU A 134 -0.25 -3.01 -8.72
CA LEU A 134 -1.49 -2.59 -9.37
C LEU A 134 -1.62 -3.23 -10.76
N PRO A 135 -2.81 -3.23 -11.40
CA PRO A 135 -2.98 -3.78 -12.75
C PRO A 135 -2.03 -3.19 -13.80
N CYS A 136 -1.49 -1.98 -13.57
CA CYS A 136 -0.45 -1.37 -14.41
C CYS A 136 0.97 -1.90 -14.15
N GLY A 137 1.15 -2.88 -13.27
CA GLY A 137 2.44 -3.43 -12.86
C GLY A 137 3.24 -2.55 -11.89
N THR A 138 2.73 -1.37 -11.54
CA THR A 138 3.39 -0.43 -10.62
C THR A 138 3.08 -0.78 -9.16
N PRO A 139 4.06 -0.77 -8.25
CA PRO A 139 3.80 -0.88 -6.83
C PRO A 139 2.86 0.24 -6.33
N PRO A 140 1.91 -0.05 -5.42
CA PRO A 140 0.96 0.95 -4.94
C PRO A 140 1.62 2.19 -4.34
N LEU A 141 2.68 2.00 -3.55
CA LEU A 141 3.46 3.08 -2.95
C LEU A 141 3.99 4.06 -4.01
N ILE A 142 4.59 3.55 -5.08
CA ILE A 142 5.15 4.38 -6.15
C ILE A 142 4.02 5.16 -6.85
N LYS A 143 2.88 4.51 -7.11
CA LYS A 143 1.75 5.17 -7.75
C LYS A 143 1.15 6.27 -6.87
N ALA A 144 1.09 6.08 -5.55
CA ALA A 144 0.66 7.11 -4.60
C ALA A 144 1.65 8.29 -4.57
N CYS A 145 2.96 8.02 -4.62
CA CYS A 145 4.00 9.06 -4.67
C CYS A 145 3.94 9.91 -5.95
N GLN A 146 3.72 9.27 -7.10
CA GLN A 146 3.51 9.97 -8.39
C GLN A 146 2.33 10.94 -8.35
N ARG A 147 1.31 10.64 -7.54
CA ARG A 147 0.11 11.48 -7.38
C ARG A 147 0.22 12.51 -6.26
N GLY A 148 1.28 12.50 -5.46
CA GLY A 148 1.47 13.42 -4.33
C GLY A 148 0.45 13.19 -3.20
N LEU A 149 0.03 11.95 -2.96
CA LEU A 149 -0.99 11.61 -1.96
C LEU A 149 -0.34 11.28 -0.61
N ALA A 150 0.17 12.29 0.09
CA ALA A 150 0.94 12.11 1.34
C ALA A 150 0.22 11.25 2.39
N ASP A 151 -1.09 11.40 2.57
CA ASP A 151 -1.88 10.62 3.53
C ASP A 151 -1.95 9.13 3.15
N ILE A 152 -2.09 8.83 1.87
CA ILE A 152 -2.10 7.47 1.34
C ILE A 152 -0.70 6.85 1.43
N VAL A 153 0.33 7.63 1.12
CA VAL A 153 1.73 7.18 1.24
C VAL A 153 2.04 6.83 2.69
N ARG A 154 1.64 7.68 3.65
CA ARG A 154 1.81 7.39 5.08
C ARG A 154 1.13 6.09 5.48
N GLY A 155 -0.14 5.92 5.10
CA GLY A 155 -0.88 4.71 5.44
C GLY A 155 -0.35 3.45 4.73
N LEU A 156 0.22 3.56 3.52
CA LEU A 156 0.89 2.44 2.83
C LEU A 156 2.20 2.05 3.54
N VAL A 157 2.97 3.03 4.01
CA VAL A 157 4.19 2.78 4.80
C VAL A 157 3.83 2.10 6.13
N GLU A 158 2.80 2.59 6.83
CA GLU A 158 2.29 1.96 8.06
C GLU A 158 1.77 0.54 7.82
N ALA A 159 1.22 0.27 6.64
CA ALA A 159 0.79 -1.06 6.21
C ALA A 159 1.95 -1.99 5.76
N GLY A 160 3.20 -1.55 5.83
CA GLY A 160 4.38 -2.35 5.49
C GLY A 160 4.74 -2.37 4.01
N ALA A 161 4.45 -1.29 3.28
CA ALA A 161 4.93 -1.14 1.90
C ALA A 161 6.47 -1.18 1.82
N ASP A 162 7.00 -1.93 0.85
CA ASP A 162 8.43 -2.09 0.63
C ASP A 162 9.02 -0.88 -0.12
N LEU A 163 9.76 -0.05 0.62
CA LEU A 163 10.46 1.13 0.12
C LEU A 163 11.57 0.78 -0.89
N ARG A 164 12.04 -0.48 -0.93
CA ARG A 164 13.09 -0.93 -1.85
C ARG A 164 12.56 -1.25 -3.23
N ARG A 165 11.24 -1.39 -3.41
CA ARG A 165 10.69 -1.62 -4.75
C ARG A 165 10.89 -0.42 -5.64
N ALA A 166 11.03 -0.71 -6.92
CA ALA A 166 11.10 0.27 -7.99
C ALA A 166 10.03 -0.04 -9.04
N ASP A 167 9.70 0.94 -9.86
CA ASP A 167 8.82 0.75 -11.01
C ASP A 167 9.55 0.00 -12.15
N ALA A 168 8.87 -0.17 -13.28
CA ALA A 168 9.42 -0.83 -14.45
C ALA A 168 10.65 -0.12 -15.05
N TYR A 169 10.89 1.14 -14.71
CA TYR A 169 12.04 1.93 -15.13
C TYR A 169 13.15 1.95 -14.08
N GLY A 170 12.96 1.26 -12.96
CA GLY A 170 13.91 1.24 -11.84
C GLY A 170 13.88 2.52 -11.00
N ASN A 171 12.84 3.34 -11.13
CA ASN A 171 12.63 4.50 -10.27
C ASN A 171 11.95 4.08 -8.97
N ASP A 172 12.45 4.55 -7.84
CA ASP A 172 11.91 4.25 -6.53
C ASP A 172 10.78 5.22 -6.12
N ALA A 173 10.26 5.04 -4.90
CA ALA A 173 9.19 5.88 -4.36
C ALA A 173 9.63 7.35 -4.20
N LEU A 174 10.90 7.61 -3.85
CA LEU A 174 11.42 8.97 -3.69
C LEU A 174 11.51 9.69 -5.03
N TRP A 175 12.03 9.02 -6.07
CA TRP A 175 12.04 9.54 -7.43
C TRP A 175 10.62 9.87 -7.91
N ALA A 176 9.66 8.98 -7.64
CA ALA A 176 8.26 9.21 -7.95
C ALA A 176 7.63 10.38 -7.16
N ALA A 177 8.04 10.62 -5.92
CA ALA A 177 7.59 11.78 -5.15
C ALA A 177 8.16 13.10 -5.71
N CYS A 178 9.38 13.07 -6.27
CA CYS A 178 9.95 14.23 -6.96
C CYS A 178 9.17 14.61 -8.22
N TYR A 179 8.50 13.64 -8.87
CA TYR A 179 7.59 13.90 -10.00
C TYR A 179 6.42 14.82 -9.63
N SER A 180 5.81 14.59 -8.46
CA SER A 180 4.64 15.35 -7.99
C SER A 180 4.97 16.72 -7.39
N ASP A 181 6.25 17.00 -7.08
CA ASP A 181 6.72 18.21 -6.38
C ASP A 181 6.08 18.42 -4.99
N ASP A 182 5.48 17.37 -4.42
CA ASP A 182 4.83 17.44 -3.12
C ASP A 182 5.83 17.13 -1.99
N VAL A 183 6.28 18.19 -1.33
CA VAL A 183 7.20 18.14 -0.19
C VAL A 183 6.67 17.27 0.95
N LYS A 184 5.34 17.21 1.17
CA LYS A 184 4.76 16.39 2.24
C LYS A 184 4.98 14.90 1.97
N THR A 185 4.76 14.47 0.73
CA THR A 185 5.03 13.09 0.30
C THR A 185 6.52 12.75 0.44
N ILE A 186 7.43 13.66 0.04
CA ILE A 186 8.88 13.46 0.20
C ILE A 186 9.25 13.34 1.69
N ALA A 187 8.70 14.19 2.54
CA ALA A 187 8.92 14.15 3.99
C ALA A 187 8.54 12.79 4.60
N VAL A 188 7.35 12.27 4.26
CA VAL A 188 6.87 10.97 4.76
C VAL A 188 7.82 9.84 4.36
N LEU A 189 8.35 9.85 3.13
CA LEU A 189 9.28 8.81 2.66
C LEU A 189 10.63 8.88 3.38
N LEU A 190 11.15 10.09 3.62
CA LEU A 190 12.41 10.29 4.36
C LEU A 190 12.25 9.90 5.84
N GLU A 191 11.12 10.22 6.46
CA GLU A 191 10.75 9.75 7.81
C GLU A 191 10.70 8.21 7.88
N ALA A 192 10.26 7.56 6.79
CA ALA A 192 10.24 6.10 6.67
C ALA A 192 11.62 5.46 6.45
N GLY A 193 12.69 6.26 6.29
CA GLY A 193 14.06 5.78 6.13
C GLY A 193 14.43 5.37 4.70
N ILE A 194 13.77 5.91 3.68
CA ILE A 194 14.22 5.73 2.29
C ILE A 194 15.61 6.35 2.09
N ASP A 195 16.44 5.72 1.27
CA ASP A 195 17.75 6.27 0.91
C ASP A 195 17.57 7.48 -0.03
N ILE A 196 17.88 8.68 0.48
CA ILE A 196 17.76 9.94 -0.25
C ILE A 196 18.62 10.01 -1.52
N ASN A 197 19.70 9.22 -1.56
CA ASN A 197 20.71 9.21 -2.60
C ASN A 197 20.60 7.98 -3.52
N ARG A 198 19.50 7.23 -3.43
CA ARG A 198 19.30 6.03 -4.24
C ARG A 198 19.29 6.39 -5.73
N ARG A 199 20.05 5.61 -6.50
CA ARG A 199 20.21 5.77 -7.94
C ARG A 199 19.29 4.80 -8.68
N ASN A 200 18.64 5.30 -9.73
CA ASN A 200 17.95 4.47 -10.70
C ASN A 200 18.96 3.83 -11.69
N PRO A 201 18.52 2.98 -12.63
CA PRO A 201 19.41 2.32 -13.60
C PRO A 201 20.16 3.26 -14.57
N ALA A 202 19.81 4.55 -14.63
CA ALA A 202 20.54 5.57 -15.40
C ALA A 202 21.53 6.35 -14.51
N GLY A 203 21.73 5.91 -13.26
CA GLY A 203 22.55 6.58 -12.28
C GLY A 203 21.92 7.84 -11.69
N ALA A 204 20.68 8.18 -12.05
CA ALA A 204 20.00 9.39 -11.63
C ALA A 204 19.33 9.21 -10.25
N THR A 205 19.41 10.25 -9.41
CA THR A 205 18.72 10.33 -8.12
C THR A 205 17.45 11.16 -8.23
N GLY A 206 16.59 11.11 -7.21
CA GLY A 206 15.42 11.99 -7.12
C GLY A 206 15.77 13.47 -7.23
N LEU A 207 16.91 13.91 -6.65
CA LEU A 207 17.39 15.29 -6.75
C LEU A 207 17.75 15.68 -8.19
N ILE A 208 18.41 14.79 -8.95
CA ILE A 208 18.76 15.04 -10.36
C ILE A 208 17.49 15.20 -11.20
N TYR A 209 16.49 14.34 -10.98
CA TYR A 209 15.20 14.47 -11.65
C TYR A 209 14.51 15.80 -11.26
N ALA A 210 14.43 16.13 -9.97
CA ALA A 210 13.79 17.35 -9.50
C ALA A 210 14.46 18.60 -10.10
N ALA A 211 15.80 18.60 -10.21
CA ALA A 211 16.57 19.68 -10.80
C ALA A 211 16.30 19.85 -12.31
N SER A 212 16.25 18.75 -13.06
CA SER A 212 16.01 18.76 -14.51
C SER A 212 14.55 19.03 -14.90
N ALA A 213 13.60 18.63 -14.06
CA ALA A 213 12.18 18.85 -14.28
C ALA A 213 11.65 20.18 -13.72
N GLY A 214 12.50 21.02 -13.11
CA GLY A 214 12.10 22.34 -12.61
C GLY A 214 11.35 22.32 -11.27
N LYS A 215 11.45 21.23 -10.50
CA LYS A 215 10.70 20.96 -9.26
C LYS A 215 11.34 21.66 -8.07
N THR A 216 11.11 22.96 -7.98
CA THR A 216 11.87 23.85 -7.08
C THR A 216 11.63 23.52 -5.60
N ALA A 217 10.40 23.14 -5.23
CA ALA A 217 10.06 22.80 -3.86
C ALA A 217 10.72 21.48 -3.44
N ALA A 218 10.66 20.45 -4.29
CA ALA A 218 11.36 19.19 -4.08
C ALA A 218 12.89 19.38 -3.98
N VAL A 219 13.50 20.17 -4.86
CA VAL A 219 14.96 20.45 -4.82
C VAL A 219 15.34 21.12 -3.49
N ALA A 220 14.62 22.17 -3.09
CA ALA A 220 14.92 22.88 -1.85
C ALA A 220 14.85 21.94 -0.65
N TYR A 221 13.77 21.15 -0.56
CA TYR A 221 13.56 20.24 0.56
C TYR A 221 14.59 19.09 0.60
N LEU A 222 14.90 18.48 -0.54
CA LEU A 222 15.92 17.41 -0.61
C LEU A 222 17.30 17.92 -0.19
N LEU A 223 17.68 19.14 -0.58
CA LEU A 223 18.95 19.75 -0.16
C LEU A 223 18.98 20.06 1.34
N GLU A 224 17.85 20.46 1.92
CA GLU A 224 17.72 20.66 3.37
C GLU A 224 17.79 19.34 4.13
N ALA A 225 17.23 18.28 3.57
CA ALA A 225 17.30 16.92 4.12
C ALA A 225 18.67 16.23 3.92
N GLY A 226 19.63 16.89 3.27
CA GLY A 226 21.00 16.38 3.11
C GLY A 226 21.24 15.52 1.87
N ALA A 227 20.43 15.66 0.82
CA ALA A 227 20.68 15.00 -0.46
C ALA A 227 22.03 15.43 -1.05
N ASP A 228 22.78 14.47 -1.59
CA ASP A 228 24.07 14.73 -2.21
C ASP A 228 23.90 15.23 -3.64
N ALA A 229 24.15 16.53 -3.83
CA ALA A 229 24.11 17.19 -5.12
C ALA A 229 25.33 16.89 -6.02
N GLN A 230 26.34 16.15 -5.52
CA GLN A 230 27.53 15.76 -6.29
C GLN A 230 27.40 14.38 -6.95
N ILE A 231 26.33 13.64 -6.67
CA ILE A 231 26.06 12.38 -7.37
C ILE A 231 25.89 12.66 -8.86
N LYS A 232 26.49 11.78 -9.66
CA LYS A 232 26.47 11.82 -11.11
C LYS A 232 25.58 10.74 -11.69
N THR A 233 24.92 11.07 -12.79
CA THR A 233 24.35 10.08 -13.70
C THR A 233 25.44 9.24 -14.35
N ASP A 234 25.06 8.19 -15.05
CA ASP A 234 26.02 7.36 -15.79
C ASP A 234 26.64 8.12 -16.99
N ASP A 235 26.00 9.21 -17.42
CA ASP A 235 26.50 10.18 -18.42
C ASP A 235 27.35 11.30 -17.80
N ASP A 236 27.83 11.13 -16.56
CA ASP A 236 28.69 12.07 -15.83
C ASP A 236 28.07 13.44 -15.46
N PHE A 237 26.75 13.60 -15.65
CA PHE A 237 26.04 14.84 -15.30
C PHE A 237 25.63 14.87 -13.83
N THR A 238 25.82 16.02 -13.17
CA THR A 238 25.30 16.30 -11.83
C THR A 238 23.94 17.00 -11.89
N ALA A 239 23.25 17.07 -10.74
CA ALA A 239 22.03 17.87 -10.62
C ALA A 239 22.25 19.34 -11.00
N LEU A 240 23.47 19.87 -10.78
CA LEU A 240 23.83 21.25 -11.13
C LEU A 240 23.92 21.45 -12.65
N ASP A 241 24.44 20.46 -13.38
CA ASP A 241 24.59 20.52 -14.83
C ASP A 241 23.24 20.46 -15.55
N LEU A 242 22.28 19.76 -14.93
CA LEU A 242 20.93 19.57 -15.47
C LEU A 242 19.90 20.55 -14.86
N ALA A 243 20.32 21.63 -14.23
CA ALA A 243 19.39 22.58 -13.61
C ALA A 243 18.47 23.25 -14.65
N ALA A 244 17.15 23.11 -14.48
CA ALA A 244 16.16 23.63 -15.42
C ALA A 244 16.05 25.17 -15.44
N ASN A 245 16.34 25.83 -14.30
CA ASN A 245 16.21 27.27 -14.16
C ASN A 245 17.27 27.87 -13.21
N LEU A 246 17.36 29.21 -13.21
CA LEU A 246 18.33 29.94 -12.38
C LEU A 246 18.10 29.76 -10.88
N ASP A 247 16.87 29.56 -10.44
CA ASP A 247 16.54 29.40 -9.02
C ASP A 247 17.08 28.07 -8.48
N ILE A 248 16.84 26.97 -9.19
CA ILE A 248 17.39 25.65 -8.90
C ILE A 248 18.91 25.67 -8.97
N LEU A 249 19.48 26.31 -9.99
CA LEU A 249 20.94 26.47 -10.10
C LEU A 249 21.52 27.19 -8.87
N ASN A 250 20.84 28.24 -8.39
CA ASN A 250 21.24 28.96 -7.18
C ASN A 250 21.07 28.12 -5.91
N LEU A 251 20.00 27.34 -5.79
CA LEU A 251 19.78 26.40 -4.68
C LEU A 251 20.89 25.34 -4.63
N LEU A 252 21.19 24.70 -5.75
CA LEU A 252 22.23 23.67 -5.86
C LEU A 252 23.63 24.25 -5.58
N ARG A 253 23.93 25.46 -6.05
CA ARG A 253 25.19 26.17 -5.72
C ARG A 253 25.31 26.45 -4.23
N ARG A 254 24.21 26.83 -3.57
CA ARG A 254 24.17 27.04 -2.11
C ARG A 254 24.36 25.72 -1.36
N GLY A 255 23.69 24.65 -1.79
CA GLY A 255 23.85 23.29 -1.24
C GLY A 255 25.28 22.80 -1.32
N ARG A 256 25.94 22.96 -2.48
CA ARG A 256 27.35 22.58 -2.69
C ARG A 256 28.31 23.31 -1.75
N ARG A 257 28.08 24.61 -1.47
CA ARG A 257 28.92 25.38 -0.54
C ARG A 257 28.74 24.94 0.92
N ARG A 258 27.55 24.50 1.32
CA ARG A 258 27.31 23.98 2.67
C ARG A 258 28.12 22.71 2.93
N LEU A 259 28.13 21.76 1.98
CA LEU A 259 28.94 20.54 2.08
C LEU A 259 30.45 20.84 2.11
N ALA A 260 30.93 21.75 1.25
CA ALA A 260 32.35 22.17 1.25
C ALA A 260 32.77 22.97 2.50
N GLY A 261 31.82 23.60 3.20
CA GLY A 261 32.06 24.32 4.46
C GLY A 261 32.14 23.41 5.68
N VAL A 262 31.39 22.30 5.68
CA VAL A 262 31.42 21.28 6.75
C VAL A 262 32.79 20.60 6.82
N GLU A 263 33.42 20.32 5.67
CA GLU A 263 34.78 19.73 5.65
C GLU A 263 35.86 20.68 6.19
N ARG A 264 35.67 22.01 6.13
CA ARG A 264 36.62 22.99 6.67
C ARG A 264 36.44 23.27 8.17
N GLY A 265 35.37 22.79 8.79
CA GLY A 265 35.10 22.95 10.24
C GLY A 265 35.60 21.80 11.13
N GLY A 266 36.16 20.74 10.55
CA GLY A 266 36.48 19.47 11.23
C GLY A 266 37.96 19.23 11.59
N VAL A 267 38.82 20.26 11.61
CA VAL A 267 40.21 20.15 12.09
C VAL A 267 40.59 21.29 13.02
N ASN A 268 39.92 21.36 14.18
CA ASN A 268 40.52 21.89 15.39
C ASN A 268 40.88 20.72 16.31
N ARG A 269 41.90 19.95 15.93
CA ARG A 269 42.73 19.23 16.90
C ARG A 269 43.70 20.26 17.47
N CYS A 270 43.22 21.06 18.42
CA CYS A 270 44.08 21.65 19.44
C CYS A 270 44.68 20.48 20.22
N THR A 271 45.85 20.01 19.81
CA THR A 271 46.72 19.28 20.71
C THR A 271 47.40 20.35 21.58
N PRO A 272 47.15 20.39 22.90
CA PRO A 272 47.99 21.20 23.77
C PRO A 272 49.40 20.61 23.71
N GLY A 273 50.37 21.43 23.33
CA GLY A 273 51.76 21.04 23.19
C GLY A 273 52.27 20.37 24.47
N PHE A 274 52.53 19.07 24.38
CA PHE A 274 53.33 18.35 25.35
C PHE A 274 54.77 18.86 25.20
N SER A 275 55.19 19.71 26.14
CA SER A 275 56.60 20.08 26.30
C SER A 275 57.33 18.92 26.97
N PRO A 276 58.45 18.41 26.43
CA PRO A 276 59.27 17.44 27.15
C PRO A 276 60.02 18.16 28.29
N PRO A 277 60.23 17.51 29.45
CA PRO A 277 61.02 18.09 30.53
C PRO A 277 62.52 18.10 30.17
N PRO A 278 63.30 19.06 30.70
CA PRO A 278 64.72 19.12 30.45
C PRO A 278 65.50 18.14 31.34
N GLY A 279 66.43 17.40 30.72
CA GLY A 279 67.61 16.84 31.36
C GLY A 279 67.56 15.36 31.75
N VAL A 280 68.37 14.53 31.07
CA VAL A 280 69.62 13.97 31.62
C VAL A 280 70.65 13.90 30.49
#